data_AF-A0A517RHV2-F1
#
_entry.id   AF-A0A517RHV2-F1
#
_cell.length_a   1.000
_cell.length_b   1.000
_cell.length_c   1.000
_cell.angle_alpha   90.00
_cell.angle_beta   90.00
_cell.angle_gamma   90.00
#
_symmetry.space_group_name_H-M   'P 1'
#
loop_
_entity.id
_entity.type
_entity.pdbx_description
1 polymer ?
#
loop_
_entity_poly.entity_id
_entity_poly.type
_entity_poly.pdbx_seq_one_letter_code
_entity_poly.pdbx_strand_id
1 'polypeptide(L)'
;MIRRIYVIMPVASDPTYLAKRSTIETTAADSGFDTLFPLDAGFQFNLDQTLDDLRDCDLVVADVSNERPSCYYELGLVEASRKPVFVFAVVGTPVHQLANPESVIYYDDLNTLRDHLVKVLANKYMNRSTKPNGI
;
A
#
# COMPACT_ATOMS: atom_id res chain seq x y z
N MET A 1 20.53 -1.74 -2.19
CA MET A 1 19.39 -2.61 -1.83
C MET A 1 18.17 -1.97 -2.46
N ILE A 2 17.44 -2.70 -3.30
CA ILE A 2 16.17 -2.22 -3.88
C ILE A 2 15.14 -2.23 -2.76
N ARG A 3 14.43 -1.12 -2.58
CA ARG A 3 13.37 -1.01 -1.56
C ARG A 3 12.05 -1.44 -2.17
N ARG A 4 11.22 -2.16 -1.43
CA ARG A 4 9.99 -2.75 -1.99
C ARG A 4 8.72 -2.35 -1.24
N ILE A 5 7.68 -2.02 -2.00
CA ILE A 5 6.32 -1.76 -1.53
C ILE A 5 5.46 -2.96 -1.90
N TYR A 6 4.79 -3.55 -0.91
CA TYR A 6 3.71 -4.50 -1.15
C TYR A 6 2.41 -3.73 -1.38
N VAL A 7 1.70 -3.99 -2.48
CA VAL A 7 0.49 -3.26 -2.82
C VAL A 7 -0.74 -4.16 -2.68
N ILE A 8 -1.63 -3.78 -1.77
CA ILE A 8 -2.97 -4.34 -1.64
C ILE A 8 -3.91 -3.39 -2.35
N MET A 9 -4.64 -3.85 -3.37
CA MET A 9 -5.63 -3.01 -4.03
C MET A 9 -6.76 -3.82 -4.65
N PRO A 10 -7.95 -3.23 -4.84
CA PRO A 10 -9.04 -3.90 -5.53
C PRO A 10 -8.69 -4.04 -7.02
N VAL A 11 -8.84 -5.25 -7.57
CA VAL A 11 -8.58 -5.51 -8.99
C VAL A 11 -9.88 -5.65 -9.77
N ALA A 12 -10.60 -6.76 -9.59
CA ALA A 12 -11.81 -7.05 -10.37
C ALA A 12 -13.01 -6.12 -10.09
N SER A 13 -13.07 -5.42 -8.95
CA SER A 13 -14.11 -4.40 -8.66
C SER A 13 -13.85 -3.07 -9.31
N ASP A 14 -12.59 -2.76 -9.54
CA ASP A 14 -12.18 -1.39 -9.70
C ASP A 14 -12.02 -1.10 -11.19
N PRO A 15 -12.97 -0.37 -11.81
CA PRO A 15 -12.85 -0.04 -13.22
C PRO A 15 -11.62 0.82 -13.51
N THR A 16 -11.03 1.45 -12.48
CA THR A 16 -9.84 2.28 -12.57
C THR A 16 -8.55 1.54 -12.22
N TYR A 17 -8.60 0.23 -11.94
CA TYR A 17 -7.46 -0.57 -11.47
C TYR A 17 -6.17 -0.32 -12.26
N LEU A 18 -6.21 -0.36 -13.59
CA LEU A 18 -5.02 -0.19 -14.43
C LEU A 18 -4.40 1.21 -14.28
N ALA A 19 -5.24 2.26 -14.26
CA ALA A 19 -4.78 3.63 -14.11
C ALA A 19 -4.25 3.87 -12.69
N LYS A 20 -4.90 3.30 -11.68
CA LYS A 20 -4.48 3.38 -10.28
C LYS A 20 -3.16 2.66 -10.04
N ARG A 21 -3.03 1.43 -10.56
CA ARG A 21 -1.79 0.66 -10.53
C ARG A 21 -0.64 1.44 -11.17
N SER A 22 -0.82 1.94 -12.39
CA SER A 22 0.20 2.74 -13.07
C SER A 22 0.60 3.99 -12.28
N THR A 23 -0.37 4.63 -11.62
CA THR A 23 -0.12 5.78 -10.73
C THR A 23 0.75 5.39 -9.53
N ILE A 24 0.43 4.26 -8.87
CA ILE A 24 1.20 3.74 -7.73
C ILE A 24 2.62 3.34 -8.16
N GLU A 25 2.74 2.57 -9.23
CA GLU A 25 4.02 2.10 -9.81
C GLU A 25 4.94 3.27 -10.13
N THR A 26 4.44 4.25 -10.90
CA THR A 26 5.25 5.40 -11.33
C THR A 26 5.67 6.25 -10.12
N THR A 27 4.74 6.53 -9.20
CA THR A 27 5.03 7.35 -8.01
C THR A 27 6.02 6.66 -7.07
N ALA A 28 5.92 5.34 -6.91
CA ALA A 28 6.86 4.53 -6.14
C ALA A 28 8.24 4.51 -6.80
N ALA A 29 8.31 4.29 -8.10
CA ALA A 29 9.56 4.27 -8.87
C ALA A 29 10.29 5.60 -8.83
N ASP A 30 9.57 6.72 -9.03
CA ASP A 30 10.10 8.09 -8.87
C ASP A 30 10.65 8.33 -7.46
N SER A 31 10.12 7.61 -6.49
CA SER A 31 10.56 7.62 -5.09
C SER A 31 11.58 6.52 -4.78
N GLY A 32 12.17 5.83 -5.76
CA GLY A 32 13.20 4.81 -5.54
C GLY A 32 12.71 3.50 -4.90
N PHE A 33 11.43 3.19 -5.03
CA PHE A 33 10.84 1.91 -4.63
C PHE A 33 10.43 1.07 -5.84
N ASP A 34 10.56 -0.24 -5.70
CA ASP A 34 9.89 -1.24 -6.52
C ASP A 34 8.53 -1.61 -5.90
N THR A 35 7.58 -2.03 -6.72
CA THR A 35 6.22 -2.39 -6.28
C THR A 35 5.93 -3.85 -6.59
N LEU A 36 5.38 -4.55 -5.60
CA LEU A 36 4.93 -5.93 -5.72
C LEU A 36 3.40 -5.98 -5.67
N PHE A 37 2.79 -6.45 -6.75
CA PHE A 37 1.35 -6.72 -6.84
C PHE A 37 1.12 -8.22 -6.77
N PRO A 38 0.45 -8.75 -5.73
CA PRO A 38 0.30 -10.19 -5.54
C PRO A 38 -0.36 -10.92 -6.71
N LEU A 39 -1.28 -10.24 -7.41
CA LEU A 39 -1.97 -10.81 -8.56
C LEU A 39 -1.04 -11.16 -9.73
N ASP A 40 0.14 -10.52 -9.82
CA ASP A 40 1.11 -10.82 -10.88
C ASP A 40 1.72 -12.22 -10.72
N ALA A 41 1.75 -12.74 -9.50
CA ALA A 41 2.23 -14.09 -9.20
C ALA A 41 1.18 -15.18 -9.43
N GLY A 42 -0.10 -14.81 -9.63
CA GLY A 42 -1.19 -15.74 -9.93
C GLY A 42 -2.55 -15.30 -9.39
N PHE A 43 -3.61 -16.00 -9.81
CA PHE A 43 -5.00 -15.69 -9.44
C PHE A 43 -5.44 -16.23 -8.08
N GLN A 44 -4.67 -17.14 -7.47
CA GLN A 44 -5.01 -17.75 -6.18
C GLN A 44 -4.21 -17.14 -5.05
N PHE A 45 -4.90 -16.76 -3.97
CA PHE A 45 -4.26 -16.33 -2.75
C PHE A 45 -3.42 -17.47 -2.14
N ASN A 46 -2.18 -17.17 -1.77
CA ASN A 46 -1.27 -18.09 -1.11
C ASN A 46 -0.73 -17.43 0.16
N LEU A 47 -1.12 -17.95 1.33
CA LEU A 47 -0.74 -17.37 2.62
C LEU A 47 0.77 -17.34 2.83
N ASP A 48 1.46 -18.44 2.55
CA ASP A 48 2.90 -18.55 2.80
C ASP A 48 3.67 -17.56 1.93
N GLN A 49 3.30 -17.44 0.65
CA GLN A 49 3.89 -16.45 -0.25
C GLN A 49 3.60 -15.02 0.22
N THR A 50 2.37 -14.71 0.62
CA THR A 50 2.04 -13.39 1.16
C THR A 50 2.88 -13.07 2.40
N LEU A 51 3.07 -14.02 3.32
CA LEU A 51 3.90 -13.80 4.51
C LEU A 51 5.37 -13.58 4.18
N ASP A 52 5.90 -14.32 3.19
CA ASP A 52 7.26 -14.12 2.68
C ASP A 52 7.42 -12.73 2.03
N ASP A 53 6.46 -12.32 1.21
CA ASP A 53 6.46 -11.01 0.55
C ASP A 53 6.38 -9.85 1.56
N LEU A 54 5.55 -9.99 2.61
CA LEU A 54 5.41 -9.00 3.68
C LEU A 54 6.65 -8.92 4.57
N ARG A 55 7.36 -10.03 4.76
CA ARG A 55 8.66 -10.05 5.45
C ARG A 55 9.69 -9.23 4.66
N ASP A 56 9.72 -9.43 3.34
CA ASP A 56 10.77 -8.89 2.47
C ASP A 56 10.49 -7.45 2.00
N CYS A 57 9.28 -6.92 2.20
CA CYS A 57 8.94 -5.53 1.87
C CYS A 57 9.32 -4.51 2.97
N ASP A 58 9.56 -3.27 2.56
CA ASP A 58 9.84 -2.13 3.45
C ASP A 58 8.55 -1.49 4.01
N LEU A 59 7.46 -1.56 3.25
CA LEU A 59 6.15 -1.00 3.58
C LEU A 59 5.04 -1.58 2.71
N VAL A 60 3.82 -1.29 3.14
CA VAL A 60 2.60 -1.64 2.42
C VAL A 60 1.85 -0.37 2.03
N VAL A 61 1.32 -0.35 0.81
CA VAL A 61 0.25 0.57 0.39
C VAL A 61 -1.00 -0.27 0.23
N ALA A 62 -2.04 0.03 1.01
CA ALA A 62 -3.29 -0.69 0.96
C ALA A 62 -4.43 0.23 0.53
N ASP A 63 -5.11 -0.13 -0.55
CA ASP A 63 -6.35 0.52 -0.98
C ASP A 63 -7.54 -0.39 -0.61
N VAL A 64 -8.42 0.12 0.26
CA VAL A 64 -9.62 -0.59 0.73
C VAL A 64 -10.91 -0.11 0.05
N SER A 65 -10.79 0.66 -1.04
CA SER A 65 -11.91 1.10 -1.86
C SER A 65 -12.74 -0.07 -2.39
N ASN A 66 -14.00 0.18 -2.71
CA ASN A 66 -14.94 -0.85 -3.17
C ASN A 66 -15.18 -1.99 -2.18
N GLU A 67 -14.85 -1.79 -0.90
CA GLU A 67 -15.20 -2.68 0.22
C GLU A 67 -14.73 -4.13 -0.01
N ARG A 68 -13.59 -4.33 -0.68
CA ARG A 68 -13.19 -5.67 -1.13
C ARG A 68 -12.72 -6.55 0.04
N PRO A 69 -13.39 -7.70 0.30
CA PRO A 69 -13.02 -8.57 1.42
C PRO A 69 -11.57 -9.06 1.39
N SER A 70 -11.02 -9.34 0.20
CA SER A 70 -9.62 -9.75 0.05
C SER A 70 -8.65 -8.68 0.53
N CYS A 71 -8.91 -7.40 0.20
CA CYS A 71 -8.06 -6.30 0.62
C CYS A 71 -8.05 -6.14 2.15
N TYR A 72 -9.20 -6.28 2.81
CA TYR A 72 -9.28 -6.26 4.28
C TYR A 72 -8.59 -7.48 4.91
N TYR A 73 -8.72 -8.66 4.31
CA TYR A 73 -8.05 -9.87 4.79
C TYR A 73 -6.52 -9.72 4.75
N GLU A 74 -5.97 -9.29 3.60
CA GLU A 74 -4.55 -9.02 3.46
C GLU A 74 -4.07 -7.90 4.40
N LEU A 75 -4.86 -6.83 4.55
CA LEU A 75 -4.53 -5.74 5.48
C LEU A 75 -4.49 -6.24 6.93
N GLY A 76 -5.37 -7.16 7.33
CA GLY A 76 -5.31 -7.80 8.64
C GLY A 76 -3.99 -8.56 8.87
N LEU A 77 -3.47 -9.26 7.85
CA LEU A 77 -2.15 -9.92 7.93
C LEU A 77 -1.01 -8.90 8.09
N VAL A 78 -1.10 -7.78 7.37
CA VAL A 78 -0.13 -6.66 7.45
C VAL A 78 -0.11 -6.04 8.84
N GLU A 79 -1.29 -5.74 9.39
CA GLU A 79 -1.43 -5.17 10.73
C GLU A 79 -0.91 -6.13 11.81
N ALA A 80 -1.24 -7.42 11.71
CA ALA A 80 -0.72 -8.46 12.61
C ALA A 80 0.81 -8.57 12.54
N SER A 81 1.39 -8.40 11.35
CA SER A 81 2.84 -8.44 11.12
C SER A 81 3.56 -7.16 11.53
N ARG A 82 2.84 -6.13 11.98
CA ARG A 82 3.36 -4.81 12.37
C ARG A 82 4.18 -4.13 11.27
N LYS A 83 3.91 -4.46 10.01
CA LYS A 83 4.58 -3.84 8.87
C LYS A 83 4.00 -2.43 8.68
N PRO A 84 4.84 -1.39 8.50
CA PRO A 84 4.34 -0.06 8.18
C PRO A 84 3.40 -0.08 6.97
N VAL A 85 2.19 0.44 7.13
CA VAL A 85 1.16 0.48 6.11
C VAL A 85 0.58 1.88 5.98
N PHE A 86 0.33 2.31 4.75
CA PHE A 86 -0.49 3.48 4.44
C PHE A 86 -1.79 2.98 3.82
N VAL A 87 -2.91 3.28 4.48
CA VAL A 87 -4.24 2.85 4.03
C VAL A 87 -4.92 3.98 3.30
N PHE A 88 -5.44 3.69 2.11
CA PHE A 88 -6.13 4.61 1.23
C PHE A 88 -7.56 4.15 0.98
N ALA A 89 -8.46 5.10 0.76
CA ALA A 89 -9.83 4.82 0.33
C ALA A 89 -10.37 5.96 -0.53
N VAL A 90 -11.22 5.65 -1.50
CA VAL A 90 -11.99 6.68 -2.21
C VAL A 90 -12.92 7.39 -1.22
N VAL A 91 -13.04 8.71 -1.30
CA VAL A 91 -13.98 9.51 -0.48
C VAL A 91 -15.38 8.89 -0.53
N GLY A 92 -15.97 8.69 0.63
CA GLY A 92 -17.30 8.08 0.77
C GLY A 92 -17.31 6.55 0.81
N THR A 93 -16.15 5.88 0.66
CA THR A 93 -16.04 4.43 0.90
C THR A 93 -16.34 4.13 2.38
N PRO A 94 -17.29 3.24 2.69
CA PRO A 94 -17.46 2.72 4.04
C PRO A 94 -16.22 1.92 4.45
N VAL A 95 -15.49 2.40 5.45
CA VAL A 95 -14.32 1.68 5.98
C VAL A 95 -14.79 0.70 7.05
N HIS A 96 -14.51 -0.58 6.85
CA HIS A 96 -14.80 -1.64 7.82
C HIS A 96 -13.72 -1.69 8.91
N GLN A 97 -13.69 -2.77 9.69
CA GLN A 97 -12.78 -2.91 10.81
C GLN A 97 -11.31 -2.92 10.35
N LEU A 98 -10.52 -1.99 10.91
CA LEU A 98 -9.06 -1.83 10.77
C LEU A 98 -8.46 -1.57 12.16
N ALA A 99 -7.16 -1.76 12.34
CA ALA A 99 -6.49 -1.45 13.61
C ALA A 99 -6.48 0.06 13.92
N ASN A 100 -6.42 0.92 12.89
CA ASN A 100 -6.47 2.37 13.04
C ASN A 100 -7.30 3.06 11.93
N PRO A 101 -8.64 3.08 12.06
CA PRO A 101 -9.52 3.69 11.05
C PRO A 101 -9.29 5.19 10.82
N GLU A 102 -8.78 5.92 11.82
CA GLU A 102 -8.48 7.35 11.71
C GLU A 102 -7.26 7.64 10.82
N SER A 103 -6.44 6.62 10.55
CA SER A 103 -5.24 6.75 9.70
C SER A 103 -5.52 6.61 8.20
N VAL A 104 -6.77 6.34 7.81
CA VAL A 104 -7.14 6.20 6.41
C VAL A 104 -7.01 7.53 5.67
N ILE A 105 -6.25 7.52 4.59
CA ILE A 105 -6.04 8.65 3.70
C ILE A 105 -7.06 8.59 2.58
N TYR A 106 -8.01 9.52 2.61
CA TYR A 106 -9.03 9.59 1.57
C TYR A 106 -8.54 10.36 0.34
N TYR A 107 -8.94 9.88 -0.84
CA TYR A 107 -8.69 10.54 -2.11
C TYR A 107 -9.97 10.50 -2.97
N ASP A 108 -10.14 11.46 -3.86
CA ASP A 108 -11.30 11.57 -4.75
C ASP A 108 -10.96 11.30 -6.22
N ASP A 109 -9.68 11.43 -6.60
CA ASP A 109 -9.17 11.15 -7.93
C ASP A 109 -7.71 10.65 -7.92
N LEU A 110 -7.18 10.34 -9.11
CA LEU A 110 -5.82 9.81 -9.24
C LEU A 110 -4.73 10.84 -8.94
N ASN A 111 -5.01 12.14 -9.12
CA ASN A 111 -4.05 13.19 -8.78
C ASN A 111 -3.94 13.33 -7.27
N THR A 112 -5.06 13.30 -6.55
CA THR A 112 -5.05 13.36 -5.08
C THR A 112 -4.43 12.10 -4.49
N LEU A 113 -4.72 10.91 -5.04
CA LEU A 113 -4.01 9.67 -4.68
C LEU A 113 -2.49 9.83 -4.83
N ARG A 114 -2.03 10.30 -6.00
CA ARG A 114 -0.62 10.54 -6.29
C ARG A 114 0.00 11.52 -5.30
N ASP A 115 -0.64 12.65 -5.03
CA ASP A 115 -0.13 13.68 -4.12
C ASP A 115 0.02 13.15 -2.69
N HIS A 116 -0.94 12.35 -2.24
CA HIS A 116 -0.84 11.68 -0.94
C HIS A 116 0.29 10.64 -0.92
N LEU A 117 0.43 9.82 -1.98
CA LEU A 117 1.52 8.86 -2.12
C LEU A 117 2.90 9.54 -2.07
N VAL A 118 3.09 10.62 -2.82
CA VAL A 118 4.34 11.41 -2.80
C VAL A 118 4.65 11.87 -1.38
N LYS A 119 3.66 12.42 -0.66
CA LYS A 119 3.85 12.92 0.71
C LYS A 119 4.26 11.80 1.68
N VAL A 120 3.58 10.65 1.64
CA VAL A 120 3.88 9.54 2.57
C VAL A 120 5.23 8.90 2.27
N LEU A 121 5.59 8.76 1.00
CA LEU A 121 6.89 8.23 0.60
C LEU A 121 8.02 9.20 0.97
N ALA A 122 7.87 10.50 0.69
CA ALA A 122 8.85 11.53 1.03
C ALA A 122 9.10 11.64 2.54
N ASN A 123 8.06 11.64 3.37
CA ASN A 123 8.20 11.70 4.83
C ASN A 123 8.99 10.52 5.39
N LYS A 124 8.85 9.32 4.79
CA LYS A 124 9.61 8.14 5.20
C LYS A 124 11.08 8.20 4.77
N TYR A 125 11.38 8.91 3.67
CA TYR A 125 12.76 9.20 3.26
C TYR A 125 13.44 10.20 4.19
N MET A 126 12.76 11.29 4.55
CA MET A 126 13.33 12.34 5.39
C MET A 126 13.61 11.87 6.82
N ASN A 127 12.74 11.03 7.39
CA ASN A 127 12.92 10.51 8.75
C ASN A 127 13.99 9.41 8.89
N ARG A 128 14.57 8.91 7.78
CA ARG A 128 15.73 8.00 7.82
C ARG A 128 17.07 8.72 7.68
N SER A 129 17.13 9.90 7.07
CA SER A 129 18.36 10.70 6.91
C SER A 129 18.77 11.48 8.17
N THR A 130 17.94 11.48 9.22
CA THR A 130 18.18 12.22 10.47
C THR A 130 18.56 11.36 11.66
N LYS A 131 18.88 10.07 11.49
CA LYS A 131 19.64 9.37 12.54
C LYS A 131 21.09 9.84 12.45
N PRO A 132 21.62 10.60 13.43
CA PRO A 132 23.05 10.82 13.49
C PRO A 132 23.72 9.44 13.64
N ASN A 133 24.85 9.25 12.95
CA ASN A 133 25.77 8.17 13.26
C ASN A 133 26.09 8.26 14.77
N GLY A 134 25.46 7.40 15.54
CA GLY A 134 25.42 7.48 16.99
C GLY A 134 25.95 6.18 17.58
N ILE A 135 27.29 6.16 17.67
CA ILE A 135 28.16 5.44 18.62
C ILE A 135 28.12 3.91 18.59
#